data_AF-A0AA39M4H4-F1
#
_entry.id   AF-A0AA39M4H4-F1
#
_cell.length_a   1.000
_cell.length_b   1.000
_cell.length_c   1.000
_cell.angle_alpha   90.00
_cell.angle_beta   90.00
_cell.angle_gamma   90.00
#
_symmetry.space_group_name_H-M   'P 1'
#
loop_
_entity.id
_entity.type
_entity.pdbx_description
1 polymer ?
#
loop_
_entity_poly.entity_id
_entity_poly.type
_entity_poly.pdbx_seq_one_letter_code
_entity_poly.pdbx_strand_id
1 'polypeptide(L)'
;MMRSVLLALFLLFVGSQAWRQQSVGIRGRLMCGDQPLRDTKVKLWNKNHLGTDDQLADMKTDSEGNYQLEGGVGAIFAMDVHFKIYHDCNDGITPCQRKVNLKIPRGVMNMQFKFPDEERSCIN
;
A
#
# COMPACT_ATOMS: atom_id res chain seq x y z
N MET A 1 -1.85 -7.40 50.02
CA MET A 1 -0.79 -7.98 49.18
C MET A 1 -1.31 -8.48 47.83
N MET A 2 -2.21 -9.47 47.78
CA MET A 2 -2.77 -10.03 46.53
C MET A 2 -3.46 -9.02 45.60
N ARG A 3 -4.25 -8.09 46.15
CA ARG A 3 -4.95 -7.02 45.40
C ARG A 3 -3.98 -6.04 44.71
N SER A 4 -2.91 -5.68 45.40
CA SER A 4 -1.86 -4.78 44.88
C SER A 4 -1.05 -5.44 43.78
N VAL A 5 -0.80 -6.75 43.89
CA VAL A 5 -0.15 -7.56 42.85
C VAL A 5 -1.03 -7.69 41.61
N LEU A 6 -2.34 -7.93 41.78
CA LEU A 6 -3.30 -7.97 40.67
C LEU A 6 -3.41 -6.63 39.93
N LEU A 7 -3.45 -5.51 40.66
CA LEU A 7 -3.45 -4.16 40.08
C LEU A 7 -2.14 -3.87 39.31
N ALA A 8 -0.99 -4.26 39.87
CA ALA A 8 0.29 -4.11 39.20
C ALA A 8 0.39 -4.95 37.91
N LEU A 9 -0.09 -6.20 37.94
CA LEU A 9 -0.14 -7.07 36.76
C LEU A 9 -1.07 -6.51 35.66
N PHE A 10 -2.22 -5.92 36.03
CA PHE A 10 -3.14 -5.30 35.07
C PHE A 10 -2.52 -4.06 34.41
N LEU A 11 -1.83 -3.20 35.19
CA LEU A 11 -1.14 -2.03 34.66
C LEU A 11 0.02 -2.39 33.72
N LEU A 12 0.76 -3.46 34.00
CA LEU A 12 1.81 -3.98 33.12
C LEU A 12 1.24 -4.59 31.82
N PHE A 13 0.07 -5.22 31.89
CA PHE A 13 -0.62 -5.75 30.70
C PHE A 13 -1.15 -4.64 29.78
N VAL A 14 -1.67 -3.54 30.34
CA VAL A 14 -2.14 -2.39 29.55
C VAL A 14 -0.97 -1.61 28.96
N GLY A 15 0.16 -1.50 29.68
CA GLY A 15 1.35 -0.80 29.20
C GLY A 15 2.16 -1.54 28.13
N SER A 16 1.87 -2.82 27.87
CA SER A 16 2.58 -3.66 26.91
C SER A 16 1.84 -3.86 25.58
N GLN A 17 0.79 -3.06 25.32
CA GLN A 17 0.17 -2.95 24.00
C GLN A 17 1.12 -2.18 23.07
N ALA A 18 2.29 -2.74 22.80
CA ALA A 18 3.16 -2.30 21.71
C ALA A 18 2.42 -2.59 20.42
N TRP A 19 1.68 -1.61 19.92
CA TRP A 19 1.12 -1.68 18.57
C TRP A 19 2.31 -1.85 17.64
N ARG A 20 2.42 -3.01 17.01
CA ARG A 20 3.57 -3.34 16.18
C ARG A 20 3.53 -2.41 14.97
N GLN A 21 4.33 -1.34 15.01
CA GLN A 21 4.52 -0.49 13.85
C GLN A 21 5.09 -1.37 12.74
N GLN A 22 4.38 -1.42 11.63
CA GLN A 22 4.81 -2.11 10.42
C GLN A 22 4.96 -1.08 9.31
N SER A 23 5.92 -1.31 8.43
CA SER A 23 6.25 -0.40 7.34
C SER A 23 6.50 -1.15 6.05
N VAL A 24 6.33 -0.44 4.94
CA VAL A 24 6.59 -0.91 3.60
C VAL A 24 7.18 0.23 2.79
N GLY A 25 8.19 -0.10 1.98
CA GLY A 25 8.80 0.80 1.02
C GLY A 25 8.83 0.13 -0.34
N ILE A 26 8.43 0.85 -1.38
CA ILE A 26 8.54 0.40 -2.77
C ILE A 26 9.18 1.48 -3.62
N ARG A 27 9.94 1.06 -4.62
CA ARG A 27 10.47 1.92 -5.66
C ARG A 27 10.46 1.17 -6.97
N GLY A 28 10.37 1.89 -8.08
CA GLY A 28 10.38 1.29 -9.40
C GLY A 28 10.12 2.32 -10.49
N ARG A 29 9.82 1.80 -11.67
CA ARG A 29 9.55 2.58 -12.88
C ARG A 29 8.39 1.96 -13.64
N LEU A 30 7.42 2.78 -14.02
CA LEU A 30 6.28 2.37 -14.83
C LEU A 30 6.50 2.72 -16.30
N MET A 31 6.12 1.80 -17.17
CA MET A 31 6.24 1.92 -18.62
C MET A 31 4.90 1.64 -19.29
N CYS A 32 4.61 2.39 -20.36
CA CYS A 32 3.49 2.17 -21.27
C CYS A 32 4.07 1.81 -22.64
N GLY A 33 4.17 0.51 -22.93
CA GLY A 33 5.02 0.03 -24.02
C GLY A 33 6.47 0.45 -23.78
N ASP A 34 7.08 1.12 -24.75
CA ASP A 34 8.47 1.58 -24.67
C ASP A 34 8.62 2.98 -24.05
N GLN A 35 7.51 3.64 -23.71
CA GLN A 35 7.52 5.00 -23.17
C GLN A 35 7.35 5.00 -21.65
N PRO A 36 8.03 5.90 -20.92
CA PRO A 36 7.79 6.10 -19.51
C PRO A 36 6.34 6.49 -19.23
N LEU A 37 5.71 5.84 -18.25
CA LEU A 37 4.35 6.15 -17.83
C LEU A 37 4.40 7.28 -16.77
N ARG A 38 4.43 8.52 -17.26
CA ARG A 38 4.57 9.78 -16.50
C ARG A 38 3.26 10.22 -15.84
N ASP A 39 3.35 11.10 -14.83
CA ASP A 39 2.21 11.74 -14.13
C ASP A 39 1.11 10.75 -13.68
N THR A 40 1.51 9.51 -13.41
CA THR A 40 0.59 8.40 -13.14
C THR A 40 0.39 8.25 -11.65
N LYS A 41 -0.86 8.33 -11.19
CA LYS A 41 -1.20 8.23 -9.78
C LYS A 41 -0.95 6.81 -9.29
N VAL A 42 -0.22 6.70 -8.19
CA VAL A 42 0.07 5.44 -7.53
C VAL A 42 -0.19 5.54 -6.04
N LYS A 43 -0.73 4.49 -5.43
CA LYS A 43 -1.09 4.45 -4.02
C LYS A 43 -0.65 3.15 -3.36
N LEU A 44 -0.20 3.24 -2.12
CA LEU A 44 -0.05 2.11 -1.21
C LEU A 44 -1.24 2.05 -0.25
N TRP A 45 -1.83 0.87 -0.12
CA TRP A 45 -2.94 0.59 0.79
C TRP A 45 -2.63 -0.61 1.67
N ASN A 46 -3.04 -0.56 2.92
CA ASN A 46 -3.15 -1.73 3.78
C ASN A 46 -4.62 -2.17 3.82
N LYS A 47 -4.90 -3.36 3.30
CA LYS A 47 -6.25 -3.93 3.33
C LYS A 47 -6.50 -4.54 4.71
N ASN A 48 -7.55 -4.07 5.39
CA ASN A 48 -7.87 -4.55 6.72
C ASN A 48 -8.87 -5.71 6.66
N HIS A 49 -8.65 -6.74 7.47
CA HIS A 49 -9.62 -7.83 7.61
C HIS A 49 -10.93 -7.35 8.26
N LEU A 50 -10.84 -6.36 9.14
CA LEU A 50 -11.96 -5.75 9.85
C LEU A 50 -11.80 -4.23 9.81
N GLY A 51 -12.89 -3.51 9.53
CA GLY A 51 -12.88 -2.05 9.42
C GLY A 51 -12.53 -1.55 8.03
N THR A 52 -12.12 -0.28 7.95
CA THR A 52 -11.76 0.41 6.71
C THR A 52 -10.30 0.18 6.36
N ASP A 53 -9.98 0.07 5.06
CA ASP A 53 -8.60 0.00 4.59
C ASP A 53 -7.84 1.31 4.87
N ASP A 54 -6.54 1.21 5.13
CA ASP A 54 -5.68 2.37 5.36
C ASP A 54 -4.94 2.78 4.09
N GLN A 55 -5.01 4.05 3.70
CA GLN A 55 -4.09 4.60 2.71
C GLN A 55 -2.75 4.89 3.41
N LEU A 56 -1.68 4.25 2.95
CA LEU A 56 -0.36 4.36 3.57
C LEU A 56 0.46 5.51 2.95
N ALA A 57 0.37 5.66 1.63
CA ALA A 57 1.07 6.68 0.87
C ALA A 57 0.46 6.83 -0.53
N ASP A 58 0.64 8.00 -1.16
CA ASP A 58 0.34 8.23 -2.56
C ASP A 58 1.32 9.22 -3.20
N MET A 59 1.51 9.09 -4.52
CA MET A 59 2.26 10.04 -5.33
C MET A 59 1.87 9.94 -6.80
N LYS A 60 2.51 10.73 -7.65
CA LYS A 60 2.51 10.55 -9.10
C LYS A 60 3.92 10.27 -9.63
N THR A 61 4.04 9.39 -10.61
CA THR A 61 5.32 9.11 -11.25
C THR A 61 5.94 10.36 -11.89
N ASP A 62 7.27 10.41 -11.89
CA ASP A 62 8.02 11.52 -12.49
C ASP A 62 8.06 11.46 -14.03
N SER A 63 8.85 12.35 -14.65
CA SER A 63 9.05 12.38 -16.10
C SER A 63 9.80 11.15 -16.64
N GLU A 64 10.36 10.29 -15.82
CA GLU A 64 10.96 9.04 -16.25
C GLU A 64 10.09 7.85 -15.87
N GLY A 65 8.89 8.07 -15.33
CA GLY A 65 7.99 7.03 -14.86
C GLY A 65 8.41 6.44 -13.51
N ASN A 66 9.42 7.02 -12.85
CA ASN A 66 9.92 6.53 -11.57
C ASN A 66 8.97 6.87 -10.43
N TYR A 67 8.95 6.01 -9.42
CA TYR A 67 8.26 6.23 -8.16
C TYR A 67 9.07 5.70 -6.97
N GLN A 68 8.85 6.31 -5.81
CA GLN A 68 9.30 5.81 -4.51
C GLN A 68 8.26 6.18 -3.46
N LEU A 69 7.68 5.18 -2.80
CA LEU A 69 6.68 5.37 -1.74
C LEU A 69 7.12 4.60 -0.50
N GLU A 70 6.92 5.22 0.64
CA GLU A 70 7.14 4.62 1.96
C GLU A 70 5.95 4.94 2.84
N GLY A 71 5.48 3.96 3.60
CA GLY A 71 4.34 4.13 4.50
C GLY A 71 4.30 3.05 5.55
N GLY A 72 3.46 3.25 6.56
CA GLY A 72 3.34 2.31 7.66
C GLY A 72 2.14 2.61 8.53
N VAL A 73 1.71 1.62 9.29
CA VAL A 73 0.60 1.73 10.22
C VAL A 73 0.89 0.89 11.46
N GLY A 74 0.39 1.35 12.61
CA GLY A 74 0.35 0.53 13.81
C GLY A 74 -0.71 -0.55 13.63
N ALA A 75 -0.29 -1.79 13.37
CA ALA A 75 -1.21 -2.89 13.10
C ALA A 75 -0.94 -4.07 14.03
N ILE A 76 -2.03 -4.65 14.55
CA ILE A 76 -2.00 -5.86 15.38
C ILE A 76 -1.67 -7.08 14.49
N PHE A 77 -2.32 -7.18 13.33
CA PHE A 77 -2.08 -8.24 12.35
C PHE A 77 -1.03 -7.82 11.32
N ALA A 78 -0.52 -8.80 10.57
CA ALA A 78 0.37 -8.52 9.45
C ALA A 78 -0.34 -7.65 8.39
N MET A 79 0.34 -6.63 7.88
CA MET A 79 -0.21 -5.77 6.82
C MET A 79 -0.48 -6.59 5.54
N ASP A 80 -1.64 -6.35 4.92
CA ASP A 80 -1.96 -6.83 3.58
C ASP A 80 -1.79 -5.68 2.58
N VAL A 81 -0.55 -5.51 2.10
CA VAL A 81 -0.18 -4.32 1.32
C VAL A 81 -0.54 -4.49 -0.15
N HIS A 82 -1.23 -3.48 -0.69
CA HIS A 82 -1.62 -3.38 -2.09
C HIS A 82 -1.05 -2.11 -2.73
N PHE A 83 -0.30 -2.28 -3.81
CA PHE A 83 0.14 -1.21 -4.69
C PHE A 83 -0.85 -1.04 -5.83
N LYS A 84 -1.48 0.13 -5.89
CA LYS A 84 -2.51 0.47 -6.87
C LYS A 84 -1.98 1.52 -7.85
N ILE A 85 -2.16 1.28 -9.14
CA ILE A 85 -1.70 2.16 -10.22
C ILE A 85 -2.92 2.58 -11.03
N TYR A 86 -3.08 3.88 -11.26
CA TYR A 86 -4.23 4.45 -11.98
C TYR A 86 -3.75 5.14 -13.25
N HIS A 87 -4.08 4.60 -14.42
CA HIS A 87 -3.53 5.04 -15.70
C HIS A 87 -4.51 4.90 -16.86
N ASP A 88 -4.21 5.63 -17.94
CA ASP A 88 -4.94 5.59 -19.21
C ASP A 88 -4.07 5.07 -20.37
N CYS A 89 -2.93 4.43 -20.05
CA CYS A 89 -2.06 3.78 -21.03
C CYS A 89 -2.85 2.85 -21.96
N ASN A 90 -2.76 3.11 -23.27
CA ASN A 90 -3.49 2.37 -24.32
C ASN A 90 -5.01 2.27 -24.07
N ASP A 91 -5.63 3.28 -23.43
CA ASP A 91 -7.06 3.24 -23.07
C ASP A 91 -8.03 4.03 -23.97
N GLY A 92 -7.49 4.73 -24.97
CA GLY A 92 -8.31 5.53 -25.89
C GLY A 92 -9.11 6.62 -25.17
N ILE A 93 -10.30 6.93 -25.67
CA ILE A 93 -11.24 7.88 -25.03
C ILE A 93 -12.29 7.06 -24.27
N THR A 94 -11.92 6.55 -23.10
CA THR A 94 -12.83 5.77 -22.26
C THR A 94 -12.96 6.45 -20.90
N PRO A 95 -14.17 6.59 -20.34
CA PRO A 95 -14.34 7.20 -19.02
C PRO A 95 -13.67 6.35 -17.95
N CYS A 96 -13.16 7.02 -16.91
CA CYS A 96 -12.48 6.43 -15.77
C CYS A 96 -11.11 5.80 -16.10
N GLN A 97 -10.23 5.78 -15.12
CA GLN A 97 -8.89 5.23 -15.33
C GLN A 97 -8.87 3.72 -15.16
N ARG A 98 -7.95 3.05 -15.86
CA ARG A 98 -7.60 1.67 -15.53
C ARG A 98 -6.87 1.63 -14.20
N LYS A 99 -7.12 0.58 -13.43
CA LYS A 99 -6.59 0.36 -12.10
C LYS A 99 -5.96 -1.02 -12.01
N VAL A 100 -4.65 -1.04 -11.90
CA VAL A 100 -3.89 -2.23 -11.52
C VAL A 100 -3.91 -2.33 -10.00
N ASN A 101 -4.13 -3.53 -9.45
CA ASN A 101 -4.02 -3.80 -8.02
C ASN A 101 -3.06 -4.96 -7.76
N LEU A 102 -1.86 -4.64 -7.24
CA LEU A 102 -0.81 -5.62 -6.99
C LEU A 102 -0.63 -5.83 -5.50
N LYS A 103 -0.76 -7.07 -5.05
CA LYS A 103 -0.41 -7.45 -3.68
C LYS A 103 1.11 -7.48 -3.55
N ILE A 104 1.64 -6.76 -2.57
CA ILE A 104 3.07 -6.72 -2.28
C ILE A 104 3.40 -7.83 -1.27
N PRO A 105 4.25 -8.80 -1.64
CA PRO A 105 4.64 -9.86 -0.72
C PRO A 105 5.50 -9.31 0.41
N ARG A 106 5.56 -10.04 1.53
CA ARG A 106 6.44 -9.69 2.64
C ARG A 106 7.89 -10.01 2.29
N GLY A 107 8.79 -9.12 2.70
CA GLY A 107 10.23 -9.23 2.45
C GLY A 107 10.70 -8.34 1.31
N VAL A 108 12.00 -8.37 1.03
CA VAL A 108 12.61 -7.61 -0.06
C VAL A 108 12.53 -8.43 -1.33
N MET A 109 11.92 -7.87 -2.37
CA MET A 109 11.83 -8.51 -3.68
C MET A 109 12.15 -7.51 -4.79
N ASN A 110 12.77 -8.01 -5.85
CA ASN A 110 12.90 -7.29 -7.12
C ASN A 110 11.90 -7.93 -8.08
N MET A 111 10.96 -7.13 -8.58
CA MET A 111 9.86 -7.61 -9.41
C MET A 111 9.82 -6.86 -10.73
N GLN A 112 9.56 -7.59 -11.81
CA GLN A 112 9.17 -7.05 -13.09
C GLN A 112 7.94 -7.82 -13.55
N PHE A 113 6.87 -7.11 -13.90
CA PHE A 113 5.62 -7.70 -14.33
C PHE A 113 5.04 -6.88 -15.46
N LYS A 114 4.34 -7.56 -16.36
CA LYS A 114 3.39 -6.94 -17.29
C LYS A 114 2.02 -7.09 -16.66
N PHE A 115 1.22 -6.02 -16.65
CA PHE A 115 -0.11 -6.06 -16.03
C PHE A 115 -0.97 -7.11 -16.74
N PRO A 116 -1.36 -8.19 -16.04
CA PRO A 116 -2.15 -9.26 -16.66
C PRO A 116 -3.63 -8.89 -16.68
N ASP A 117 -4.11 -8.21 -15.62
CA ASP A 117 -5.52 -7.86 -15.40
C ASP A 117 -5.64 -6.44 -14.83
N GLU A 118 -6.60 -5.65 -15.34
CA GLU A 118 -6.85 -4.26 -14.96
C GLU A 118 -8.35 -4.04 -14.72
N GLU A 119 -8.73 -3.49 -13.56
CA GLU A 119 -10.10 -3.06 -13.28
C GLU A 119 -10.31 -1.60 -13.73
N ARG A 120 -11.56 -1.13 -13.79
CA ARG A 120 -11.88 0.30 -13.98
C ARG A 120 -12.05 1.01 -12.64
N SER A 121 -11.48 2.22 -12.49
CA SER A 121 -11.68 3.09 -11.32
C SER A 121 -12.22 4.45 -11.72
N CYS A 122 -13.50 4.67 -11.43
CA CYS A 122 -14.21 5.93 -11.68
C CYS A 122 -14.18 6.91 -10.49
N ILE A 123 -13.51 6.52 -9.42
CA ILE A 123 -13.46 7.25 -8.15
C ILE A 123 -11.98 7.44 -7.83
N ASN A 124 -11.58 8.67 -7.52
CA ASN A 124 -10.18 9.07 -7.37
C ASN A 124 -9.79 9.38 -5.93
#